data_AF-A0A7Z9KXQ2-F1
#
_entry.id   AF-A0A7Z9KXQ2-F1
#
_cell.length_a   1.000
_cell.length_b   1.000
_cell.length_c   1.000
_cell.angle_alpha   90.00
_cell.angle_beta   90.00
_cell.angle_gamma   90.00
#
_symmetry.space_group_name_H-M   'P 1'
#
loop_
_entity.id
_entity.type
_entity.pdbx_description
1 polymer ?
#
loop_
_entity_poly.entity_id
_entity_poly.type
_entity_poly.pdbx_seq_one_letter_code
_entity_poly.pdbx_strand_id
1 'polypeptide(L)'
;MSNSAFVRLQVRINVIALLVALPIAWWVGGEAVTVATLAGGLLGMGNFVVGAWLIQRVILGPAAQSKALFGVMLAGKFGVLVLLAFVAIYILELDAVGFALGLSTMVVALFVAGFLFSSSPEVEETESEI
;
A
#
# COMPACT_ATOMS: atom_id res chain seq x y z
N MET A 1 -16.87 -0.14 11.68
CA MET A 1 -16.31 -1.23 10.84
C MET A 1 -14.84 -1.48 11.17
N SER A 2 -14.36 -2.73 11.14
CA SER A 2 -12.98 -3.12 11.49
C SER A 2 -11.94 -2.61 10.49
N ASN A 3 -10.80 -2.07 10.97
CA ASN A 3 -9.63 -1.67 10.16
C ASN A 3 -9.14 -2.78 9.20
N SER A 4 -9.42 -4.06 9.51
CA SER A 4 -9.08 -5.19 8.64
C SER A 4 -9.91 -5.25 7.35
N ALA A 5 -11.09 -4.63 7.28
CA ALA A 5 -11.89 -4.55 6.07
C ALA A 5 -11.29 -3.55 5.06
N PHE A 6 -10.89 -2.36 5.53
CA PHE A 6 -10.24 -1.36 4.69
C PHE A 6 -8.91 -1.86 4.12
N VAL A 7 -8.05 -2.47 4.95
CA VAL A 7 -6.78 -3.03 4.49
C VAL A 7 -6.98 -4.13 3.44
N ARG A 8 -7.98 -5.01 3.61
CA ARG A 8 -8.30 -6.04 2.61
C ARG A 8 -8.83 -5.45 1.31
N LEU A 9 -9.69 -4.44 1.38
CA LEU A 9 -10.21 -3.74 0.21
C LEU A 9 -9.06 -3.06 -0.56
N GLN A 10 -8.20 -2.36 0.16
CA GLN A 10 -7.01 -1.70 -0.39
C GLN A 10 -6.10 -2.68 -1.13
N VAL A 11 -5.78 -3.82 -0.50
CA VAL A 11 -4.93 -4.85 -1.11
C VAL A 11 -5.58 -5.40 -2.39
N ARG A 12 -6.89 -5.66 -2.38
CA ARG A 12 -7.62 -6.13 -3.57
C ARG A 12 -7.55 -5.11 -4.71
N ILE A 13 -7.82 -3.83 -4.42
CA ILE A 13 -7.75 -2.77 -5.43
C ILE A 13 -6.32 -2.63 -5.96
N ASN A 14 -5.31 -2.70 -5.10
CA ASN A 14 -3.92 -2.62 -5.55
C ASN A 14 -3.51 -3.82 -6.41
N VAL A 15 -3.97 -5.04 -6.09
CA VAL A 15 -3.75 -6.21 -6.94
C VAL A 15 -4.39 -6.00 -8.32
N ILE A 16 -5.62 -5.49 -8.38
CA ILE A 16 -6.29 -5.20 -9.65
C ILE A 16 -5.52 -4.12 -10.44
N ALA A 17 -5.14 -3.03 -9.78
CA ALA A 17 -4.37 -1.96 -10.41
C ALA A 17 -3.01 -2.46 -10.94
N LEU A 18 -2.33 -3.34 -10.20
CA LEU A 18 -1.09 -3.95 -10.63
C LEU A 18 -1.29 -4.88 -11.83
N LEU A 19 -2.35 -5.71 -11.82
CA LEU A 19 -2.71 -6.56 -12.95
C LEU A 19 -3.02 -5.77 -14.23
N VAL A 20 -3.55 -4.55 -14.10
CA VAL A 20 -3.76 -3.63 -15.23
C VAL A 20 -2.45 -2.95 -15.66
N ALA A 21 -1.57 -2.63 -14.71
CA ALA A 21 -0.30 -1.96 -15.00
C ALA A 21 0.71 -2.88 -15.71
N LEU A 22 0.74 -4.19 -15.39
CA LEU A 22 1.66 -5.16 -15.99
C LEU A 22 1.57 -5.25 -17.53
N PRO A 23 0.39 -5.42 -18.18
CA PRO A 23 0.31 -5.44 -19.64
C PRO A 23 0.68 -4.10 -20.27
N ILE A 24 0.42 -2.97 -19.60
CA ILE A 24 0.83 -1.64 -20.07
C ILE A 24 2.36 -1.52 -20.01
N ALA A 25 2.97 -1.93 -18.89
CA ALA A 25 4.42 -1.94 -18.71
C ALA A 25 5.12 -2.81 -19.76
N TRP A 26 4.57 -3.99 -20.03
CA TRP A 26 5.06 -4.90 -21.07
C TRP A 26 5.02 -4.24 -22.45
N TRP A 27 3.91 -3.56 -22.77
CA TRP A 27 3.74 -2.92 -24.07
C TRP A 27 4.65 -1.71 -24.28
N VAL A 28 4.93 -0.95 -23.21
CA VAL A 28 5.74 0.29 -23.28
C VAL A 28 7.24 0.00 -23.26
N GLY A 29 7.69 -0.94 -22.44
CA GLY A 29 9.12 -1.13 -22.15
C GLY A 29 9.59 -2.57 -22.06
N GLY A 30 8.74 -3.53 -22.41
CA GLY A 30 9.08 -4.94 -22.47
C GLY A 30 9.28 -5.58 -21.08
N GLU A 31 10.10 -6.65 -21.06
CA GLU A 31 10.26 -7.52 -19.90
C GLU A 31 10.89 -6.80 -18.69
N ALA A 32 11.96 -6.03 -18.92
CA ALA A 32 12.68 -5.34 -17.85
C ALA A 32 11.78 -4.35 -17.08
N VAL A 33 10.98 -3.56 -17.82
CA VAL A 33 10.03 -2.62 -17.22
C VAL A 33 8.91 -3.35 -16.48
N THR A 34 8.44 -4.48 -17.01
CA THR A 34 7.39 -5.29 -16.38
C THR A 34 7.85 -5.89 -15.04
N VAL A 35 9.06 -6.44 -14.99
CA VAL A 35 9.64 -7.00 -13.76
C VAL A 35 9.83 -5.90 -12.71
N ALA A 36 10.34 -4.74 -13.14
CA ALA A 36 10.49 -3.60 -12.25
C ALA A 36 9.13 -3.07 -11.73
N THR A 37 8.09 -3.04 -12.58
CA THR A 37 6.71 -2.70 -12.18
C THR A 37 6.14 -3.67 -11.16
N LEU A 38 6.37 -4.97 -11.34
CA LEU A 38 5.96 -5.96 -10.36
C LEU A 38 6.68 -5.74 -9.01
N ALA A 39 7.99 -5.54 -9.03
CA ALA A 39 8.79 -5.30 -7.84
C ALA A 39 8.34 -4.03 -7.08
N GLY A 40 8.14 -2.93 -7.80
CA GLY A 40 7.64 -1.67 -7.23
C GLY A 40 6.25 -1.82 -6.62
N GLY A 41 5.33 -2.51 -7.30
CA GLY A 41 3.97 -2.76 -6.82
C GLY A 41 3.94 -3.62 -5.56
N LEU A 42 4.74 -4.69 -5.51
CA LEU A 42 4.87 -5.55 -4.34
C LEU A 42 5.50 -4.81 -3.15
N LEU A 43 6.54 -4.01 -3.40
CA LEU A 43 7.19 -3.21 -2.36
C LEU A 43 6.24 -2.16 -1.79
N GLY A 44 5.47 -1.48 -2.65
CA GLY A 44 4.42 -0.54 -2.23
C GLY A 44 3.33 -1.20 -1.39
N MET A 45 2.89 -2.40 -1.79
CA MET A 45 1.89 -3.17 -1.06
C MET A 45 2.40 -3.61 0.32
N GLY A 46 3.61 -4.16 0.38
CA GLY A 46 4.25 -4.57 1.64
C GLY A 46 4.41 -3.38 2.59
N ASN A 47 4.87 -2.24 2.07
CA ASN A 47 4.98 -1.01 2.84
C ASN A 47 3.64 -0.58 3.45
N PHE A 48 2.57 -0.62 2.66
CA PHE A 48 1.26 -0.22 3.15
C PHE A 48 0.75 -1.14 4.25
N VAL A 49 0.88 -2.46 4.09
CA VAL A 49 0.43 -3.43 5.10
C VAL A 49 1.18 -3.25 6.41
N VAL A 50 2.52 -3.12 6.35
CA VAL A 50 3.36 -2.88 7.54
C VAL A 50 3.02 -1.52 8.16
N GLY A 51 2.82 -0.49 7.33
CA GLY A 51 2.41 0.84 7.77
C GLY A 51 1.06 0.84 8.48
N ALA A 52 0.04 0.20 7.91
CA ALA A 52 -1.28 0.09 8.51
C ALA A 52 -1.23 -0.66 9.84
N TRP A 53 -0.46 -1.75 9.91
CA TRP A 53 -0.24 -2.50 11.14
C TRP A 53 0.43 -1.66 12.23
N LEU A 54 1.50 -0.93 11.90
CA LEU A 54 2.19 -0.04 12.84
C LEU A 54 1.28 1.09 13.33
N ILE A 55 0.56 1.76 12.43
CA ILE A 55 -0.37 2.84 12.78
C ILE A 55 -1.45 2.33 13.73
N GLN A 56 -2.02 1.16 13.46
CA GLN A 56 -3.00 0.54 14.35
C GLN A 56 -2.44 0.31 15.76
N ARG A 57 -1.18 -0.13 15.87
CA ARG A 57 -0.49 -0.33 17.16
C ARG A 57 -0.17 0.97 17.88
N VAL A 58 0.17 2.05 17.16
CA VAL A 58 0.41 3.38 17.74
C VAL A 58 -0.90 3.97 18.30
N ILE A 59 -1.99 3.86 17.55
CA ILE A 59 -3.27 4.49 17.91
C ILE A 59 -3.98 3.71 19.04
N LEU A 60 -4.09 2.39 18.90
CA LEU A 60 -4.87 1.52 19.82
C LEU A 60 -4.01 0.89 20.94
N GLY A 61 -2.71 1.16 20.99
CA GLY A 61 -1.77 0.52 21.92
C GLY A 61 -1.97 0.95 23.40
N PRO A 62 -1.87 0.01 24.38
CA PRO A 62 -2.22 0.29 25.79
C PRO A 62 -1.28 1.20 26.60
N ALA A 63 -0.12 1.65 26.07
CA ALA A 63 0.85 2.40 26.87
C ALA A 63 1.67 3.43 26.06
N ALA A 64 1.99 4.57 26.69
CA ALA A 64 2.75 5.68 26.08
C ALA A 64 4.18 5.28 25.65
N GLN A 65 4.88 4.44 26.41
CA GLN A 65 6.19 3.90 26.04
C GLN A 65 6.14 3.05 24.75
N SER A 66 5.05 2.30 24.56
CA SER A 66 4.84 1.50 23.35
C SER A 66 4.61 2.39 22.13
N LYS A 67 3.93 3.54 22.29
CA LYS A 67 3.71 4.51 21.20
C LYS A 67 5.02 5.12 20.68
N ALA A 68 5.97 5.42 21.58
CA ALA A 68 7.29 5.93 21.19
C ALA A 68 8.07 4.90 20.38
N LEU A 69 8.09 3.63 20.82
CA LEU A 69 8.75 2.54 20.10
C LEU A 69 8.16 2.33 18.70
N PHE A 70 6.83 2.25 18.59
CA PHE A 70 6.18 2.09 17.29
C PHE A 70 6.33 3.33 16.39
N GLY A 71 6.43 4.53 16.98
CA GLY A 71 6.77 5.75 16.25
C GLY A 71 8.17 5.70 15.63
N VAL A 72 9.16 5.22 16.38
CA VAL A 72 10.52 4.99 15.86
C VAL A 72 10.54 3.92 14.77
N MET A 73 9.80 2.82 14.95
CA MET A 73 9.66 1.80 13.90
C MET A 73 9.01 2.36 12.63
N LEU A 74 8.05 3.27 12.76
CA LEU A 74 7.40 3.93 11.63
C LEU A 74 8.33 4.90 10.90
N ALA A 75 9.21 5.60 11.61
CA ALA A 75 10.27 6.40 10.98
C ALA A 75 11.33 5.50 10.31
N GLY A 76 11.78 4.45 11.00
CA GLY A 76 12.75 3.48 10.50
C GLY A 76 12.28 2.77 9.23
N LYS A 77 10.97 2.53 9.09
CA LYS A 77 10.40 1.92 7.88
C LYS A 77 10.75 2.73 6.61
N PHE A 78 10.75 4.06 6.68
CA PHE A 78 11.06 4.89 5.51
C PHE A 78 12.51 4.73 5.10
N GLY A 79 13.43 4.63 6.06
CA GLY A 79 14.83 4.28 5.80
C GLY A 79 14.97 2.91 5.13
N VAL A 80 14.24 1.90 5.62
CA VAL A 80 14.23 0.56 5.03
C VAL A 80 13.67 0.58 3.59
N LEU A 81 12.61 1.34 3.32
CA LEU A 81 12.07 1.46 1.96
C LEU A 81 13.05 2.12 1.00
N VAL A 82 13.68 3.20 1.43
CA VAL A 82 14.68 3.90 0.62
C VAL A 82 15.85 2.96 0.33
N LEU A 83 16.30 2.19 1.32
CA LEU A 83 17.34 1.18 1.14
C LEU A 83 16.91 0.07 0.17
N LEU A 84 15.70 -0.47 0.32
CA LEU A 84 15.18 -1.51 -0.58
C LEU A 84 15.01 -0.99 -2.01
N ALA A 85 14.53 0.24 -2.18
CA ALA A 85 14.44 0.88 -3.49
C ALA A 85 15.82 1.12 -4.09
N PHE A 86 16.80 1.53 -3.28
CA PHE A 86 18.19 1.69 -3.71
C PHE A 86 18.79 0.36 -4.16
N VAL A 87 18.62 -0.71 -3.39
CA VAL A 87 19.09 -2.07 -3.76
C VAL A 87 18.40 -2.55 -5.03
N ALA A 88 17.08 -2.34 -5.15
CA ALA A 88 16.30 -2.71 -6.33
C ALA A 88 16.81 -2.02 -7.60
N ILE A 89 17.04 -0.72 -7.56
CA ILE A 89 17.44 0.05 -8.74
C ILE A 89 18.94 -0.12 -9.02
N TYR A 90 19.77 -0.05 -7.99
CA TYR A 90 21.23 0.08 -8.14
C TYR A 90 21.96 -1.27 -8.18
N ILE A 91 21.47 -2.27 -7.42
CA ILE A 91 22.14 -3.58 -7.33
C ILE A 91 21.46 -4.60 -8.25
N LEU A 92 20.13 -4.58 -8.32
CA LEU A 92 19.38 -5.49 -9.20
C LEU A 92 19.15 -4.93 -10.60
N GLU A 93 19.67 -3.73 -10.89
CA GLU A 93 19.54 -3.03 -12.17
C GLU A 93 18.08 -2.96 -12.66
N LEU A 94 17.12 -2.88 -11.74
CA LEU A 94 15.72 -2.77 -12.10
C LEU A 94 15.46 -1.41 -12.74
N ASP A 95 14.68 -1.44 -13.82
CA ASP A 95 14.31 -0.23 -14.53
C ASP A 95 13.55 0.74 -13.61
N ALA A 96 14.08 1.96 -13.46
CA ALA A 96 13.53 2.95 -12.55
C ALA A 96 12.12 3.41 -12.96
N VAL A 97 11.81 3.42 -14.26
CA VAL A 97 10.50 3.80 -14.78
C VAL A 97 9.48 2.73 -14.44
N GLY A 98 9.82 1.47 -14.71
CA GLY A 98 8.99 0.32 -14.33
C GLY A 98 8.73 0.30 -12.83
N PHE A 99 9.76 0.49 -12.00
CA PHE A 99 9.63 0.53 -10.54
C PHE A 99 8.72 1.65 -10.05
N ALA A 100 8.86 2.86 -10.61
CA ALA A 100 8.01 4.00 -10.28
C ALA A 100 6.54 3.76 -10.69
N LEU A 101 6.30 3.16 -11.86
CA LEU A 101 4.96 2.75 -12.29
C LEU A 101 4.33 1.77 -11.30
N GLY A 102 5.09 0.77 -10.84
CA GLY A 102 4.64 -0.19 -9.83
C GLY A 102 4.27 0.49 -8.50
N LEU A 103 5.11 1.41 -8.02
CA LEU A 103 4.80 2.17 -6.80
C LEU A 103 3.56 3.05 -6.96
N SER A 104 3.33 3.61 -8.15
CA SER A 104 2.18 4.48 -8.40
C SER A 104 0.84 3.76 -8.28
N THR A 105 0.77 2.45 -8.54
CA THR A 105 -0.48 1.67 -8.41
C THR A 105 -1.01 1.70 -6.98
N MET A 106 -0.11 1.76 -6.00
CA MET A 106 -0.46 1.85 -4.59
C MET A 106 -1.14 3.17 -4.26
N VAL A 107 -0.68 4.28 -4.85
CA VAL A 107 -1.29 5.61 -4.66
C VAL A 107 -2.69 5.63 -5.26
N VAL A 108 -2.84 5.14 -6.49
CA VAL A 108 -4.14 5.03 -7.15
C VAL A 108 -5.10 4.17 -6.33
N ALA A 109 -4.63 3.03 -5.84
CA ALA A 109 -5.45 2.16 -5.00
C ALA A 109 -5.91 2.86 -3.73
N LEU A 110 -5.07 3.72 -3.10
CA LEU A 110 -5.43 4.45 -1.88
C LEU A 110 -6.55 5.46 -2.13
N PHE A 111 -6.44 6.19 -3.24
CA PHE A 111 -7.48 7.13 -3.64
C PHE A 111 -8.80 6.41 -3.93
N VAL A 112 -8.77 5.32 -4.70
CA VAL A 112 -9.97 4.57 -5.05
C VAL A 112 -10.61 3.92 -3.82
N ALA A 113 -9.83 3.28 -2.97
CA ALA A 113 -10.34 2.69 -1.74
C ALA A 113 -10.90 3.75 -0.79
N GLY A 114 -10.20 4.88 -0.62
CA GLY A 114 -10.67 6.00 0.20
C GLY A 114 -11.99 6.56 -0.31
N PHE A 115 -12.13 6.74 -1.61
CA PHE A 115 -13.37 7.18 -2.25
C PHE A 115 -14.51 6.17 -2.00
N LEU A 116 -14.30 4.89 -2.34
CA LEU A 116 -15.32 3.84 -2.14
C LEU A 116 -15.73 3.66 -0.67
N PHE A 117 -14.79 3.82 0.26
CA PHE A 117 -15.08 3.75 1.69
C PHE A 117 -15.87 4.97 2.19
N SER A 118 -15.66 6.16 1.60
CA SER A 118 -16.46 7.36 1.90
C SER A 118 -17.88 7.30 1.33
N SER A 119 -18.07 6.55 0.23
CA SER A 119 -19.36 6.41 -0.45
C SER A 119 -20.23 5.28 0.08
N SER A 120 -19.76 4.50 1.06
CA SER A 120 -20.58 3.49 1.73
C SER A 120 -21.51 4.23 2.70
N PRO A 121 -22.81 4.39 2.40
CA PRO A 121 -23.73 5.00 3.35
C PRO A 121 -23.69 4.16 4.61
N GLU A 122 -23.49 4.81 5.77
CA GLU A 122 -23.88 4.21 7.04
C GLU A 122 -25.31 3.71 6.84
N VAL A 123 -25.52 2.41 6.97
CA VAL A 123 -26.86 1.86 7.06
C VAL A 123 -27.47 2.55 8.28
N GLU A 124 -28.34 3.52 8.00
CA GLU A 124 -29.40 3.99 8.87
C GLU A 124 -30.15 2.72 9.34
N GLU A 125 -29.64 2.05 10.37
CA GLU A 125 -30.46 1.21 11.24
C GLU A 125 -31.28 2.16 12.11
N THR A 126 -32.22 2.80 11.42
CA THR A 126 -33.51 3.19 11.96
C THR A 126 -34.26 1.91 12.28
N GLU A 127 -33.84 1.14 13.29
CA GLU A 127 -34.77 0.29 14.04
C GLU A 127 -35.57 1.21 14.98
N SER A 128 -36.44 2.01 14.37
CA SER A 128 -37.68 2.48 14.99
C SER A 128 -38.80 1.64 14.40
N GLU A 129 -39.04 0.48 15.01
CA GLU A 129 -40.22 -0.41 14.93
C GLU A 129 -39.69 -1.73 15.51
N ILE A 130 -39.86 -2.05 16.81
CA ILE A 130 -41.11 -2.27 17.55
C ILE A 130 -40.86 -2.06 19.05
#